data_AF-A0A2N8PRB9-F1
#
_entry.id   AF-A0A2N8PRB9-F1
#
_cell.length_a   1.000
_cell.length_b   1.000
_cell.length_c   1.000
_cell.angle_alpha   90.00
_cell.angle_beta   90.00
_cell.angle_gamma   90.00
#
_symmetry.space_group_name_H-M   'P 1'
#
loop_
_entity.id
_entity.type
_entity.pdbx_description
1 polymer ?
#
loop_
_entity_poly.entity_id
_entity_poly.type
_entity_poly.pdbx_seq_one_letter_code
_entity_poly.pdbx_strand_id
1 'polypeptide(L)'
;MRHRKVAVVRAAALVALTCGPLALAMSWFPSAPAAGPVHGAAQQIAGQSGSAEGPGGFAEVFVRMWLAGDPGDGPASDVQKTARLLAPEVALPAFRGRPPTVTTVRAVRCEPVRPGAWSVTVAVMFQSPGAGPAVRYFRFPVLWQGGAGADAGRSFVVTAAPSAVPGPAAGKAGSSPYSVQASPGSALASTVEQFLAAYLGGVGGAERYLAPHVRLPALGVSYSAVRAERVSSTQSAGEVGRDGQQVRVRAQVVARDAQGTQWPLSYALRLSAREGRWEVLAVESGLEDAGSSGKGGS
;
A
#
# COMPACT_ATOMS: atom_id res chain seq x y z
N MET A 1 -44.04 -38.57 -74.34
CA MET A 1 -44.69 -37.27 -74.59
C MET A 1 -43.78 -36.18 -74.00
N ARG A 2 -42.70 -35.66 -74.60
CA ARG A 2 -42.47 -35.10 -75.94
C ARG A 2 -43.65 -34.27 -76.43
N HIS A 3 -43.70 -33.00 -76.04
CA HIS A 3 -44.00 -31.86 -76.91
C HIS A 3 -43.73 -30.56 -76.13
N ARG A 4 -43.21 -29.55 -76.84
CA ARG A 4 -43.07 -28.14 -76.43
C ARG A 4 -41.83 -27.74 -75.62
N LYS A 5 -40.68 -28.03 -76.22
CA LYS A 5 -39.67 -26.97 -76.44
C LYS A 5 -40.27 -25.95 -77.44
N VAL A 6 -39.76 -24.72 -77.44
CA VAL A 6 -40.04 -23.62 -78.40
C VAL A 6 -41.02 -22.55 -77.89
N ALA A 7 -40.52 -21.70 -77.00
CA ALA A 7 -40.83 -20.27 -76.85
C ALA A 7 -39.77 -19.65 -75.91
N VAL A 8 -38.46 -19.84 -76.16
CA VAL A 8 -37.68 -19.07 -77.14
C VAL A 8 -37.90 -17.56 -77.01
N VAL A 9 -37.10 -16.93 -76.13
CA VAL A 9 -36.03 -15.98 -76.55
C VAL A 9 -36.45 -14.55 -76.95
N ARG A 10 -37.56 -13.97 -76.46
CA ARG A 10 -37.91 -12.57 -76.82
C ARG A 10 -38.24 -11.61 -75.68
N ALA A 11 -37.73 -11.83 -74.48
CA ALA A 11 -37.76 -10.79 -73.44
C ALA A 11 -36.40 -10.63 -72.77
N ALA A 12 -35.34 -10.73 -73.57
CA ALA A 12 -34.05 -10.16 -73.23
C ALA A 12 -34.03 -8.70 -73.70
N ALA A 13 -33.50 -7.84 -72.83
CA ALA A 13 -33.13 -6.45 -73.05
C ALA A 13 -34.24 -5.38 -72.91
N LEU A 14 -33.90 -4.35 -72.12
CA LEU A 14 -34.60 -3.07 -71.90
C LEU A 14 -35.73 -3.00 -70.87
N VAL A 15 -35.38 -3.15 -69.59
CA VAL A 15 -35.62 -2.16 -68.50
C VAL A 15 -34.55 -2.44 -67.43
N ALA A 16 -33.25 -2.19 -67.65
CA ALA A 16 -32.58 -0.89 -67.65
C ALA A 16 -33.18 0.10 -66.64
N LEU A 17 -32.43 0.35 -65.57
CA LEU A 17 -32.48 1.55 -64.73
C LEU A 17 -33.75 1.72 -63.87
N THR A 18 -33.79 1.09 -62.70
CA THR A 18 -34.18 1.76 -61.45
C THR A 18 -33.79 0.89 -60.25
N CYS A 19 -33.03 1.47 -59.32
CA CYS A 19 -32.77 0.98 -57.96
C CYS A 19 -31.74 -0.16 -57.77
N GLY A 20 -30.47 0.14 -58.07
CA GLY A 20 -29.47 -0.03 -57.00
C GLY A 20 -29.78 0.99 -55.90
N PRO A 21 -29.69 0.68 -54.59
CA PRO A 21 -28.82 -0.31 -53.96
C PRO A 21 -29.49 -1.07 -52.78
N LEU A 22 -29.83 -2.34 -52.93
CA LEU A 22 -30.22 -3.20 -51.79
C LEU A 22 -29.24 -4.35 -51.53
N ALA A 23 -28.12 -4.37 -52.27
CA ALA A 23 -27.02 -5.34 -52.08
C ALA A 23 -25.89 -4.83 -51.15
N LEU A 24 -26.13 -3.77 -50.38
CA LEU A 24 -25.14 -3.13 -49.48
C LEU A 24 -25.65 -3.01 -48.03
N ALA A 25 -26.58 -3.88 -47.61
CA ALA A 25 -27.16 -3.89 -46.25
C ALA A 25 -27.22 -5.28 -45.59
N MET A 26 -26.36 -6.23 -45.99
CA MET A 26 -26.20 -7.53 -45.30
C MET A 26 -24.73 -7.95 -45.15
N SER A 27 -23.88 -7.06 -44.63
CA SER A 27 -22.50 -7.41 -44.24
C SER A 27 -22.17 -7.11 -42.77
N TRP A 28 -23.17 -6.84 -41.93
CA TRP A 28 -22.96 -6.47 -40.51
C TRP A 28 -23.52 -7.53 -39.55
N PHE A 29 -23.10 -8.78 -39.74
CA PHE A 29 -23.15 -9.76 -38.65
C PHE A 29 -21.77 -9.81 -37.98
N PRO A 30 -21.59 -9.20 -36.79
CA PRO A 30 -20.39 -9.46 -36.00
C PRO A 30 -20.40 -10.92 -35.55
N SER A 31 -19.30 -11.60 -35.83
CA SER A 31 -18.99 -12.96 -35.36
C SER A 31 -19.21 -13.09 -33.86
N ALA A 32 -19.95 -14.12 -33.45
CA ALA A 32 -20.04 -14.51 -32.04
C ALA A 32 -18.62 -14.81 -31.51
N PRO A 33 -18.16 -14.18 -30.42
CA PRO A 33 -16.89 -14.57 -29.82
C PRO A 33 -17.05 -15.96 -29.19
N ALA A 34 -16.10 -16.83 -29.52
CA ALA A 34 -15.90 -18.10 -28.84
C ALA A 34 -15.81 -17.88 -27.32
N ALA A 35 -16.52 -18.73 -26.56
CA ALA A 35 -16.40 -18.78 -25.11
C ALA A 35 -14.96 -19.14 -24.70
N GLY A 36 -14.16 -18.11 -24.43
CA GLY A 36 -12.88 -18.25 -23.77
C GLY A 36 -13.09 -18.60 -22.28
N PRO A 37 -12.11 -19.24 -21.63
CA PRO A 37 -12.21 -19.58 -20.22
C PRO A 37 -12.44 -18.30 -19.41
N VAL A 38 -13.52 -18.31 -18.62
CA VAL A 38 -13.85 -17.33 -17.60
C VAL A 38 -12.68 -17.19 -16.62
N HIS A 39 -11.72 -16.35 -17.00
CA HIS A 39 -10.88 -15.66 -16.04
C HIS A 39 -11.83 -14.72 -15.32
N GLY A 40 -12.31 -15.17 -14.17
CA GLY A 40 -12.96 -14.29 -13.21
C GLY A 40 -12.03 -13.10 -13.05
N ALA A 41 -12.46 -11.95 -13.56
CA ALA A 41 -11.85 -10.69 -13.23
C ALA A 41 -12.00 -10.59 -11.71
N ALA A 42 -10.95 -10.98 -10.99
CA ALA A 42 -10.71 -10.52 -9.64
C ALA A 42 -10.65 -9.01 -9.82
N GLN A 43 -11.79 -8.38 -9.60
CA GLN A 43 -11.94 -6.94 -9.56
C GLN A 43 -11.00 -6.54 -8.43
N GLN A 44 -9.77 -6.17 -8.80
CA GLN A 44 -8.87 -5.41 -7.98
C GLN A 44 -9.62 -4.12 -7.70
N ILE A 45 -10.45 -4.17 -6.66
CA ILE A 45 -10.73 -3.01 -5.86
C ILE A 45 -9.35 -2.65 -5.33
N ALA A 46 -8.65 -1.82 -6.10
CA ALA A 46 -7.57 -1.00 -5.60
C ALA A 46 -8.14 -0.41 -4.33
N GLY A 47 -7.72 -0.99 -3.20
CA GLY A 47 -8.11 -0.52 -1.90
C GLY A 47 -7.70 0.92 -1.89
N GLN A 48 -8.68 1.80 -2.01
CA GLN A 48 -8.53 3.17 -1.60
C GLN A 48 -8.22 3.06 -0.11
N SER A 49 -6.94 2.92 0.21
CA SER A 49 -6.34 3.41 1.45
C SER A 49 -6.40 4.94 1.40
N GLY A 50 -7.60 5.47 1.11
CA GLY A 50 -7.96 6.83 1.32
C GLY A 50 -8.32 6.88 2.79
N SER A 51 -7.52 7.64 3.53
CA SER A 51 -7.88 8.18 4.83
C SER A 51 -9.15 9.02 4.71
N ALA A 52 -10.29 8.38 4.47
CA ALA A 52 -11.54 8.82 5.06
C ALA A 52 -11.42 8.40 6.52
N GLU A 53 -11.63 9.33 7.43
CA GLU A 53 -11.66 9.15 8.88
C GLU A 53 -12.63 8.01 9.26
N GLY A 54 -12.15 6.77 9.12
CA GLY A 54 -12.94 5.56 9.29
C GLY A 54 -13.07 5.21 10.77
N PRO A 55 -13.95 4.25 11.11
CA PRO A 55 -14.17 3.87 12.50
C PRO A 55 -12.97 3.16 13.17
N GLY A 56 -11.79 3.13 12.55
CA GLY A 56 -10.60 2.43 13.05
C GLY A 56 -10.16 2.91 14.43
N GLY A 57 -10.03 4.22 14.63
CA GLY A 57 -9.67 4.79 15.94
C GLY A 57 -10.71 4.48 17.02
N PHE A 58 -12.00 4.61 16.68
CA PHE A 58 -13.11 4.22 17.56
C PHE A 58 -13.07 2.73 17.93
N ALA A 59 -12.83 1.86 16.94
CA ALA A 59 -12.73 0.42 17.10
C ALA A 59 -11.55 0.02 18.00
N GLU A 60 -10.41 0.70 17.90
CA GLU A 60 -9.25 0.49 18.79
C GLU A 60 -9.59 0.81 20.25
N VAL A 61 -10.29 1.93 20.49
CA VAL A 61 -10.74 2.33 21.82
C VAL A 61 -11.72 1.32 22.38
N PHE A 62 -12.75 0.95 21.62
CA PHE A 62 -13.73 -0.04 22.04
C PHE A 62 -13.08 -1.37 22.43
N VAL A 63 -12.21 -1.94 21.60
CA VAL A 63 -11.61 -3.26 21.90
C VAL A 63 -10.67 -3.20 23.10
N ARG A 64 -9.96 -2.08 23.30
CA ARG A 64 -9.16 -1.89 24.52
C ARG A 64 -10.05 -1.92 25.76
N MET A 65 -11.22 -1.26 25.72
CA MET A 65 -12.15 -1.24 26.84
C MET A 65 -12.86 -2.60 27.04
N TRP A 66 -13.24 -3.26 25.94
CA TRP A 66 -13.86 -4.59 25.93
C TRP A 66 -12.94 -5.66 26.55
N LEU A 67 -11.62 -5.57 26.34
CA LEU A 67 -10.64 -6.51 26.88
C LEU A 67 -10.10 -6.15 28.27
N ALA A 68 -10.43 -4.97 28.81
CA ALA A 68 -9.99 -4.55 30.13
C ALA A 68 -10.52 -5.47 31.25
N GLY A 69 -11.62 -6.18 30.98
CA GLY A 69 -12.26 -7.12 31.91
C GLY A 69 -13.04 -6.45 33.04
N ASP A 70 -13.70 -7.29 33.85
CA ASP A 70 -14.47 -6.87 35.03
C ASP A 70 -13.68 -7.24 36.30
N PRO A 71 -13.15 -6.27 37.06
CA PRO A 71 -12.56 -6.53 38.36
C PRO A 71 -13.45 -6.00 39.49
N GLY A 72 -14.76 -6.22 39.46
CA GLY A 72 -15.65 -5.77 40.55
C GLY A 72 -15.60 -4.25 40.78
N ASP A 73 -15.90 -3.81 42.00
CA ASP A 73 -15.96 -2.38 42.34
C ASP A 73 -14.55 -1.73 42.33
N GLY A 74 -14.17 -1.12 41.20
CA GLY A 74 -12.89 -0.41 41.01
C GLY A 74 -12.81 0.37 39.68
N PRO A 75 -11.70 1.06 39.36
CA PRO A 75 -11.58 1.94 38.18
C PRO A 75 -11.70 1.21 36.83
N ALA A 76 -11.44 -0.10 36.79
CA ALA A 76 -11.69 -0.89 35.59
C ALA A 76 -13.18 -1.23 35.37
N SER A 77 -14.05 -1.08 36.39
CA SER A 77 -15.50 -1.08 36.20
C SER A 77 -15.99 0.13 35.39
N ASP A 78 -15.34 1.29 35.52
CA ASP A 78 -15.70 2.50 34.75
C ASP A 78 -15.30 2.38 33.27
N VAL A 79 -14.17 1.74 33.00
CA VAL A 79 -13.77 1.35 31.63
C VAL A 79 -14.81 0.43 31.01
N GLN A 80 -15.36 -0.49 31.81
CA GLN A 80 -16.38 -1.42 31.35
C GLN A 80 -17.75 -0.76 31.12
N LYS A 81 -18.15 0.18 31.98
CA LYS A 81 -19.33 1.04 31.74
C LYS A 81 -19.17 1.80 30.44
N THR A 82 -17.98 2.34 30.18
CA THR A 82 -17.68 3.02 28.91
C THR A 82 -17.78 2.06 27.73
N ALA A 83 -17.26 0.83 27.82
CA ALA A 83 -17.42 -0.19 26.78
C ALA A 83 -18.90 -0.45 26.44
N ARG A 84 -19.78 -0.49 27.45
CA ARG A 84 -21.24 -0.65 27.27
C ARG A 84 -21.88 0.58 26.61
N LEU A 85 -21.38 1.79 26.84
CA LEU A 85 -21.86 2.99 26.13
C LEU A 85 -21.53 2.92 24.63
N LEU A 86 -20.35 2.42 24.28
CA LEU A 86 -19.92 2.29 22.88
C LEU A 86 -20.60 1.10 22.17
N ALA A 87 -21.06 0.12 22.94
CA ALA A 87 -21.62 -1.14 22.44
C ALA A 87 -22.69 -1.71 23.40
N PRO A 88 -23.90 -1.09 23.46
CA PRO A 88 -24.92 -1.46 24.46
C PRO A 88 -25.35 -2.93 24.40
N GLU A 89 -25.45 -3.45 23.18
CA GLU A 89 -25.93 -4.81 22.89
C GLU A 89 -24.81 -5.87 22.88
N VAL A 90 -23.57 -5.48 23.18
CA VAL A 90 -22.42 -6.38 23.07
C VAL A 90 -22.07 -7.01 24.41
N ALA A 91 -22.08 -8.34 24.44
CA ALA A 91 -21.59 -9.10 25.57
C ALA A 91 -20.09 -8.84 25.82
N LEU A 92 -19.74 -8.69 27.09
CA LEU A 92 -18.38 -8.45 27.53
C LEU A 92 -17.70 -9.78 27.91
N PRO A 93 -16.38 -9.92 27.74
CA PRO A 93 -15.68 -11.15 28.08
C PRO A 93 -15.68 -11.34 29.60
N ALA A 94 -15.98 -12.57 30.03
CA ALA A 94 -15.78 -12.99 31.41
C ALA A 94 -14.38 -13.59 31.57
N PHE A 95 -13.52 -12.95 32.36
CA PHE A 95 -12.19 -13.47 32.66
C PHE A 95 -12.23 -14.20 34.00
N ARG A 96 -11.67 -15.43 34.03
CA ARG A 96 -11.40 -16.12 35.29
C ARG A 96 -10.08 -15.59 35.86
N GLY A 97 -10.16 -14.80 36.93
CA GLY A 97 -8.99 -14.16 37.53
C GLY A 97 -8.62 -12.83 36.86
N ARG A 98 -7.33 -12.51 36.80
CA ARG A 98 -6.86 -11.22 36.27
C ARG A 98 -7.09 -11.13 34.75
N PRO A 99 -7.68 -10.04 34.23
CA PRO A 99 -7.79 -9.78 32.80
C PRO A 99 -6.42 -9.78 32.10
N PRO A 100 -6.37 -10.07 30.78
CA PRO A 100 -5.12 -10.14 30.06
C PRO A 100 -4.48 -8.75 29.89
N THR A 101 -3.15 -8.68 29.98
CA THR A 101 -2.41 -7.43 29.74
C THR A 101 -2.34 -7.14 28.24
N VAL A 102 -3.08 -6.12 27.80
CA VAL A 102 -3.07 -5.64 26.41
C VAL A 102 -2.05 -4.50 26.29
N THR A 103 -1.10 -4.64 25.36
CA THR A 103 -0.07 -3.60 25.11
C THR A 103 -0.38 -2.75 23.88
N THR A 104 -1.01 -3.32 22.87
CA THR A 104 -1.33 -2.60 21.63
C THR A 104 -2.64 -3.11 21.07
N VAL A 105 -3.46 -2.18 20.57
CA VAL A 105 -4.67 -2.46 19.78
C VAL A 105 -4.56 -1.59 18.54
N ARG A 106 -4.70 -2.18 17.35
CA ARG A 106 -4.61 -1.47 16.06
C ARG A 106 -5.63 -1.95 15.06
N ALA A 107 -6.34 -1.03 14.40
CA ALA A 107 -7.18 -1.37 13.27
C ALA A 107 -6.29 -1.76 12.08
N VAL A 108 -6.43 -2.99 11.58
CA VAL A 108 -5.64 -3.51 10.44
C VAL A 108 -6.47 -3.57 9.15
N ARG A 109 -7.80 -3.49 9.25
CA ARG A 109 -8.70 -3.43 8.10
C ARG A 109 -10.00 -2.72 8.49
N CYS A 110 -10.41 -1.75 7.68
CA CYS A 110 -11.73 -1.12 7.77
C CYS A 110 -12.42 -1.28 6.42
N GLU A 111 -13.40 -2.16 6.32
CA GLU A 111 -14.13 -2.45 5.08
C GLU A 111 -15.53 -1.84 5.15
N PRO A 112 -15.89 -0.86 4.30
CA PRO A 112 -17.26 -0.39 4.21
C PRO A 112 -18.14 -1.53 3.66
N VAL A 113 -19.20 -1.86 4.39
CA VAL A 113 -20.17 -2.92 3.98
C VAL A 113 -21.37 -2.30 3.29
N ARG A 114 -21.83 -1.15 3.79
CA ARG A 114 -22.90 -0.32 3.20
C ARG A 114 -22.76 1.12 3.72
N PRO A 115 -23.48 2.11 3.20
CA PRO A 115 -23.44 3.47 3.75
C PRO A 115 -23.67 3.48 5.26
N GLY A 116 -22.74 4.09 5.98
CA GLY A 116 -22.75 4.17 7.45
C GLY A 116 -22.49 2.85 8.18
N ALA A 117 -21.96 1.82 7.52
CA ALA A 117 -21.61 0.55 8.17
C ALA A 117 -20.27 0.00 7.69
N TRP A 118 -19.44 -0.44 8.64
CA TRP A 118 -18.13 -1.01 8.37
C TRP A 118 -17.97 -2.34 9.10
N SER A 119 -17.20 -3.23 8.49
CA SER A 119 -16.59 -4.37 9.16
C SER A 119 -15.15 -4.01 9.48
N VAL A 120 -14.84 -3.86 10.77
CA VAL A 120 -13.50 -3.49 11.24
C VAL A 120 -12.80 -4.71 11.80
N THR A 121 -11.56 -4.95 11.39
CA THR A 121 -10.67 -5.95 11.97
C THR A 121 -9.54 -5.26 12.72
N VAL A 122 -9.35 -5.63 13.99
CA VAL A 122 -8.29 -5.11 14.84
C VAL A 122 -7.31 -6.20 15.23
N ALA A 123 -6.04 -5.86 15.30
CA ALA A 123 -4.99 -6.67 15.92
C ALA A 123 -4.80 -6.25 17.38
N VAL A 124 -4.71 -7.23 18.27
CA VAL A 124 -4.48 -7.04 19.70
C VAL A 124 -3.22 -7.79 20.10
N MET A 125 -2.25 -7.07 20.67
CA MET A 125 -1.05 -7.65 21.24
C MET A 125 -1.20 -7.83 22.75
N PHE A 126 -1.19 -9.09 23.16
CA PHE A 126 -1.23 -9.51 24.55
C PHE A 126 0.19 -9.75 25.06
N GLN A 127 0.42 -9.40 26.31
CA GLN A 127 1.59 -9.82 27.07
C GLN A 127 1.19 -11.01 27.94
N SER A 128 1.98 -12.08 27.86
CA SER A 128 1.83 -13.24 28.74
C SER A 128 3.04 -13.31 29.67
N PRO A 129 2.85 -13.39 31.00
CA PRO A 129 3.95 -13.65 31.91
C PRO A 129 4.65 -14.96 31.54
N GLY A 130 5.97 -14.92 31.35
CA GLY A 130 6.79 -16.10 31.01
C GLY A 130 6.72 -16.56 29.55
N ALA A 131 5.95 -15.88 28.69
CA ALA A 131 5.93 -16.13 27.25
C ALA A 131 6.10 -14.81 26.47
N GLY A 132 6.49 -14.92 25.19
CA GLY A 132 6.57 -13.75 24.31
C GLY A 132 5.20 -13.11 24.02
N PRO A 133 5.18 -11.93 23.38
CA PRO A 133 3.93 -11.28 22.99
C PRO A 133 3.12 -12.17 22.02
N ALA A 134 1.80 -12.21 22.21
CA ALA A 134 0.89 -12.96 21.34
C ALA A 134 -0.09 -12.00 20.65
N VAL A 135 -0.25 -12.12 19.34
CA VAL A 135 -1.19 -11.30 18.57
C VAL A 135 -2.45 -12.10 18.26
N ARG A 136 -3.63 -11.52 18.55
CA ARG A 136 -4.93 -12.05 18.09
C ARG A 136 -5.68 -11.00 17.29
N TYR A 137 -6.55 -11.45 16.39
CA TYR A 137 -7.33 -10.57 15.53
C TYR A 137 -8.81 -10.74 15.83
N PHE A 138 -9.51 -9.62 15.90
CA PHE A 138 -10.95 -9.58 16.14
C PHE A 138 -11.65 -8.74 15.09
N ARG A 139 -12.79 -9.22 14.59
CA ARG A 139 -13.61 -8.53 13.60
C ARG A 139 -15.00 -8.25 14.15
N PHE A 140 -15.52 -7.05 13.93
CA PHE A 140 -16.86 -6.65 14.37
C PHE A 140 -17.46 -5.54 13.49
N PRO A 141 -18.79 -5.45 13.45
CA PRO A 141 -19.48 -4.38 12.75
C PRO A 141 -19.50 -3.08 13.56
N VAL A 142 -19.18 -1.97 12.90
CA VAL A 142 -19.34 -0.60 13.43
C VAL A 142 -20.34 0.13 12.55
N LEU A 143 -21.35 0.73 13.16
CA LEU A 143 -22.29 1.61 12.48
C LEU A 143 -21.98 3.07 12.80
N TRP A 144 -22.12 3.92 11.81
CA TRP A 144 -22.22 5.36 11.97
C TRP A 144 -23.68 5.71 12.20
N GLN A 145 -23.90 6.52 13.23
CA GLN A 145 -25.18 7.14 13.49
C GLN A 145 -25.00 8.64 13.25
N GLY A 146 -25.62 9.14 12.18
CA GLY A 146 -25.77 10.57 11.98
C GLY A 146 -26.80 11.08 12.97
N GLY A 147 -26.47 12.11 13.73
CA GLY A 147 -27.51 12.83 14.45
C GLY A 147 -28.35 13.65 13.47
N ALA A 148 -29.63 13.85 13.78
CA ALA A 148 -30.49 14.69 12.98
C ALA A 148 -30.17 16.17 13.25
N GLY A 149 -29.60 16.88 12.28
CA GLY A 149 -29.30 18.32 12.35
C GLY A 149 -27.89 18.68 11.87
N ALA A 150 -27.71 19.93 11.45
CA ALA A 150 -26.44 20.45 10.94
C ALA A 150 -25.31 20.46 12.00
N ASP A 151 -25.69 20.48 13.29
CA ASP A 151 -24.77 20.50 14.43
C ASP A 151 -24.65 19.13 15.14
N ALA A 152 -25.30 18.10 14.60
CA ALA A 152 -25.35 16.82 15.27
C ALA A 152 -24.02 16.07 15.07
N GLY A 153 -23.27 15.92 16.16
CA GLY A 153 -21.97 15.25 16.17
C GLY A 153 -22.04 13.85 15.55
N ARG A 154 -20.94 13.44 14.92
CA ARG A 154 -20.78 12.08 14.38
C ARG A 154 -20.67 11.10 15.56
N SER A 155 -21.52 10.08 15.62
CA SER A 155 -21.37 8.99 16.59
C SER A 155 -21.18 7.64 15.90
N PHE A 156 -20.48 6.75 16.60
CA PHE A 156 -20.27 5.37 16.17
C PHE A 156 -20.78 4.43 17.24
N VAL A 157 -21.28 3.26 16.82
CA VAL A 157 -21.75 2.20 17.71
C VAL A 157 -21.29 0.84 17.21
N VAL A 158 -20.84 -0.01 18.12
CA VAL A 158 -20.58 -1.42 17.81
C VAL A 158 -21.85 -2.22 18.02
N THR A 159 -22.23 -3.01 17.02
CA THR A 159 -23.54 -3.69 16.98
C THR A 159 -23.47 -5.19 17.21
N ALA A 160 -22.27 -5.77 17.26
CA ALA A 160 -22.10 -7.19 17.58
C ALA A 160 -20.76 -7.44 18.27
N ALA A 161 -20.71 -8.54 19.03
CA ALA A 161 -19.50 -8.95 19.73
C ALA A 161 -18.33 -9.22 18.75
N PRO A 162 -17.10 -8.87 19.14
CA PRO A 162 -15.92 -9.18 18.36
C PRO A 162 -15.75 -10.70 18.14
N SER A 163 -15.68 -11.09 16.86
CA SER A 163 -15.40 -12.47 16.45
C SER A 163 -13.90 -12.66 16.27
N ALA A 164 -13.34 -13.74 16.82
CA ALA A 164 -11.95 -14.11 16.57
C ALA A 164 -11.78 -14.52 15.10
N VAL A 165 -10.79 -13.96 14.41
CA VAL A 165 -10.51 -14.22 13.00
C VAL A 165 -9.01 -14.49 12.80
N PRO A 166 -8.61 -15.16 11.72
CA PRO A 166 -7.20 -15.21 11.34
C PRO A 166 -6.66 -13.81 11.03
N GLY A 167 -5.37 -13.61 11.29
CA GLY A 167 -4.66 -12.39 10.90
C GLY A 167 -4.47 -12.28 9.39
N PRO A 168 -4.15 -11.08 8.88
CA PRO A 168 -3.78 -10.91 7.48
C PRO A 168 -2.53 -11.76 7.17
N ALA A 169 -2.56 -12.44 6.02
CA ALA A 169 -1.41 -13.18 5.55
C ALA A 169 -0.30 -12.21 5.13
N ALA A 170 0.94 -12.49 5.53
CA ALA A 170 2.09 -11.78 4.99
C ALA A 170 2.26 -12.14 3.51
N GLY A 171 2.29 -11.13 2.64
CA GLY A 171 2.61 -11.31 1.23
C GLY A 171 4.11 -11.60 1.03
N LYS A 172 4.45 -12.26 -0.09
CA LYS A 172 5.83 -12.30 -0.55
C LYS A 172 6.14 -11.02 -1.31
N ALA A 173 7.27 -10.39 -1.01
CA ALA A 173 7.78 -9.30 -1.82
C ALA A 173 8.18 -9.83 -3.21
N GLY A 174 7.91 -9.04 -4.26
CA GLY A 174 8.43 -9.32 -5.60
C GLY A 174 9.95 -9.12 -5.69
N SER A 175 10.52 -9.41 -6.85
CA SER A 175 11.94 -9.18 -7.10
C SER A 175 12.31 -7.69 -6.97
N SER A 176 13.47 -7.41 -6.39
CA SER A 176 13.99 -6.05 -6.24
C SER A 176 14.40 -5.47 -7.60
N PRO A 177 14.07 -4.21 -7.92
CA PRO A 177 14.57 -3.54 -9.12
C PRO A 177 16.07 -3.21 -9.03
N TYR A 178 16.65 -3.17 -7.82
CA TYR A 178 18.08 -2.96 -7.60
C TYR A 178 18.85 -4.27 -7.78
N SER A 179 19.18 -4.59 -9.03
CA SER A 179 19.76 -5.87 -9.43
C SER A 179 21.26 -5.81 -9.73
N VAL A 180 21.81 -4.61 -9.94
CA VAL A 180 23.23 -4.43 -10.29
C VAL A 180 24.00 -4.02 -9.04
N GLN A 181 25.02 -4.77 -8.64
CA GLN A 181 25.87 -4.35 -7.52
C GLN A 181 26.89 -3.30 -7.99
N ALA A 182 26.99 -2.18 -7.26
CA ALA A 182 28.02 -1.20 -7.53
C ALA A 182 29.40 -1.75 -7.15
N SER A 183 30.40 -1.52 -7.99
CA SER A 183 31.78 -1.91 -7.69
C SER A 183 32.25 -1.21 -6.41
N PRO A 184 32.84 -1.94 -5.44
CA PRO A 184 33.44 -1.33 -4.26
C PRO A 184 34.47 -0.25 -4.66
N GLY A 185 34.43 0.91 -4.02
CA GLY A 185 35.33 2.04 -4.32
C GLY A 185 35.03 2.81 -5.62
N SER A 186 33.99 2.43 -6.38
CA SER A 186 33.52 3.24 -7.51
C SER A 186 33.04 4.62 -7.02
N ALA A 187 33.09 5.63 -7.91
CA ALA A 187 32.63 6.98 -7.57
C ALA A 187 31.19 6.97 -7.03
N LEU A 188 30.31 6.13 -7.60
CA LEU A 188 28.93 5.99 -7.11
C LEU A 188 28.88 5.43 -5.69
N ALA A 189 29.58 4.31 -5.43
CA ALA A 189 29.59 3.66 -4.12
C ALA A 189 30.17 4.60 -3.05
N SER A 190 31.30 5.24 -3.34
CA SER A 190 31.95 6.19 -2.43
C SER A 190 31.08 7.41 -2.13
N THR A 191 30.42 8.01 -3.13
CA THR A 191 29.47 9.11 -2.88
C THR A 191 28.34 8.67 -1.96
N VAL A 192 27.73 7.51 -2.22
CA VAL A 192 26.62 6.99 -1.41
C VAL A 192 27.05 6.72 0.04
N GLU A 193 28.21 6.07 0.22
CA GLU A 193 28.78 5.79 1.53
C GLU A 193 29.06 7.06 2.33
N GLN A 194 29.75 8.03 1.72
CA GLN A 194 30.12 9.27 2.38
C GLN A 194 28.90 10.16 2.67
N PHE A 195 27.95 10.22 1.74
CA PHE A 195 26.67 10.89 1.96
C PHE A 195 25.93 10.30 3.15
N LEU A 196 25.74 8.97 3.18
CA LEU A 196 25.00 8.32 4.26
C LEU A 196 25.74 8.44 5.60
N ALA A 197 27.08 8.37 5.62
CA ALA A 197 27.85 8.62 6.84
C ALA A 197 27.64 10.03 7.39
N ALA A 198 27.66 11.05 6.53
CA ALA A 198 27.41 12.44 6.93
C ALA A 198 25.95 12.68 7.34
N TYR A 199 25.00 12.15 6.58
CA TYR A 199 23.57 12.34 6.81
C TYR A 199 23.09 11.67 8.10
N LEU A 200 23.52 10.43 8.34
CA LEU A 200 23.16 9.65 9.53
C LEU A 200 23.99 10.01 10.75
N GLY A 201 25.21 10.52 10.56
CA GLY A 201 26.05 11.01 11.64
C GLY A 201 25.52 12.31 12.27
N GLY A 202 24.73 13.10 11.53
CA GLY A 202 24.05 14.29 12.07
C GLY A 202 24.95 15.48 12.40
N VAL A 203 26.25 15.41 12.10
CA VAL A 203 27.24 16.50 12.33
C VAL A 203 27.34 17.49 11.17
N GLY A 204 26.46 17.37 10.18
CA GLY A 204 26.46 18.17 8.95
C GLY A 204 27.44 17.68 7.89
N GLY A 205 27.49 18.39 6.75
CA GLY A 205 28.35 18.06 5.64
C GLY A 205 27.75 17.03 4.67
N ALA A 206 26.50 16.61 4.87
CA ALA A 206 25.75 15.84 3.88
C ALA A 206 25.41 16.71 2.66
N GLU A 207 25.26 18.02 2.87
CA GLU A 207 24.90 19.03 1.87
C GLU A 207 25.89 19.06 0.69
N ARG A 208 27.15 18.69 0.92
CA ARG A 208 28.19 18.65 -0.13
C ARG A 208 27.96 17.57 -1.18
N TYR A 209 27.16 16.55 -0.86
CA TYR A 209 26.81 15.46 -1.76
C TYR A 209 25.44 15.65 -2.40
N LEU A 210 24.70 16.70 -2.02
CA LEU A 210 23.40 17.01 -2.59
C LEU A 210 23.56 17.80 -3.88
N ALA A 211 22.67 17.55 -4.84
CA ALA A 211 22.60 18.39 -6.01
C ALA A 211 22.19 19.83 -5.64
N PRO A 212 22.48 20.83 -6.50
CA PRO A 212 22.05 22.20 -6.26
C PRO A 212 20.56 22.30 -5.93
N HIS A 213 20.23 23.14 -4.95
CA HIS A 213 18.87 23.38 -4.47
C HIS A 213 18.16 22.19 -3.79
N VAL A 214 18.80 21.02 -3.69
CA VAL A 214 18.28 19.91 -2.88
C VAL A 214 18.54 20.21 -1.40
N ARG A 215 17.53 19.93 -0.59
CA ARG A 215 17.56 20.02 0.87
C ARG A 215 16.89 18.78 1.44
N LEU A 216 17.51 18.18 2.44
CA LEU A 216 16.95 17.04 3.16
C LEU A 216 16.62 17.44 4.59
N PRO A 217 15.52 16.93 5.17
CA PRO A 217 15.22 17.14 6.58
C PRO A 217 16.25 16.43 7.46
N ALA A 218 16.57 17.04 8.59
CA ALA A 218 17.39 16.40 9.63
C ALA A 218 16.61 15.23 10.27
N LEU A 219 17.30 14.14 10.60
CA LEU A 219 16.68 12.90 11.09
C LEU A 219 16.25 12.96 12.57
N GLY A 220 16.62 14.01 13.31
CA GLY A 220 16.36 14.11 14.76
C GLY A 220 17.10 13.06 15.61
N VAL A 221 17.88 12.19 14.97
CA VAL A 221 18.74 11.16 15.57
C VAL A 221 20.12 11.23 14.93
N SER A 222 21.16 10.86 15.68
CA SER A 222 22.53 10.76 15.19
C SER A 222 23.15 9.42 15.57
N TYR A 223 23.89 8.85 14.62
CA TYR A 223 24.62 7.60 14.81
C TYR A 223 26.12 7.88 14.99
N SER A 224 26.73 7.18 15.95
CA SER A 224 28.16 7.29 16.28
C SER A 224 29.05 6.63 15.23
N ALA A 225 28.53 5.64 14.50
CA ALA A 225 29.21 5.02 13.37
C ALA A 225 28.19 4.56 12.31
N VAL A 226 28.58 4.64 11.04
CA VAL A 226 27.74 4.29 9.89
C VAL A 226 28.59 3.53 8.88
N ARG A 227 28.13 2.37 8.43
CA ARG A 227 28.83 1.55 7.43
C ARG A 227 27.83 1.05 6.39
N ALA A 228 28.07 1.33 5.11
CA ALA A 228 27.34 0.66 4.04
C ALA A 228 27.91 -0.76 3.86
N GLU A 229 27.04 -1.76 3.82
CA GLU A 229 27.42 -3.14 3.57
C GLU A 229 27.25 -3.53 2.11
N ARG A 230 26.26 -2.93 1.43
CA ARG A 230 25.95 -3.20 0.04
C ARG A 230 25.34 -1.98 -0.61
N VAL A 231 25.81 -1.67 -1.82
CA VAL A 231 25.26 -0.64 -2.68
C VAL A 231 24.86 -1.30 -3.99
N SER A 232 23.57 -1.26 -4.32
CA SER A 232 23.01 -1.85 -5.54
C SER A 232 22.21 -0.83 -6.32
N SER A 233 22.32 -0.80 -7.63
CA SER A 233 21.64 0.11 -8.53
C SER A 233 20.60 -0.60 -9.41
N THR A 234 19.69 0.19 -9.97
CA THR A 234 18.72 -0.29 -10.98
C THR A 234 19.36 -0.56 -12.33
N GLN A 235 20.49 0.06 -12.61
CA GLN A 235 21.24 -0.06 -13.86
C GLN A 235 22.74 0.10 -13.62
N SER A 236 23.56 -0.39 -14.54
CA SER A 236 25.00 -0.16 -14.48
C SER A 236 25.29 1.33 -14.62
N ALA A 237 25.92 1.89 -13.60
CA ALA A 237 26.63 3.14 -13.67
C ALA A 237 28.10 2.78 -13.90
N GLY A 238 28.70 3.26 -14.99
CA GLY A 238 30.13 3.05 -15.23
C GLY A 238 30.99 3.59 -14.08
N GLU A 239 32.31 3.40 -14.16
CA GLU A 239 33.22 3.84 -13.10
C GLU A 239 33.10 5.33 -12.78
N VAL A 240 32.92 6.15 -13.82
CA VAL A 240 32.62 7.57 -13.74
C VAL A 240 31.23 7.81 -14.35
N GLY A 241 30.39 8.55 -13.63
CA GLY A 241 29.07 8.91 -14.12
C GLY A 241 29.15 9.86 -15.30
N ARG A 242 28.36 9.60 -16.35
CA ARG A 242 28.26 10.50 -17.50
C ARG A 242 27.40 11.70 -17.13
N ASP A 243 27.76 12.90 -17.58
CA ASP A 243 26.99 14.10 -17.24
C ASP A 243 25.50 13.96 -17.60
N GLY A 244 24.64 14.32 -16.65
CA GLY A 244 23.18 14.16 -16.73
C GLY A 244 22.67 12.72 -16.52
N GLN A 245 23.56 11.72 -16.41
CA GLN A 245 23.16 10.35 -16.13
C GLN A 245 22.52 10.27 -14.75
N GLN A 246 21.32 9.69 -14.69
CA GLN A 246 20.67 9.39 -13.44
C GLN A 246 20.73 7.90 -13.11
N VAL A 247 20.79 7.59 -11.83
CA VAL A 247 20.73 6.23 -11.32
C VAL A 247 19.96 6.21 -10.01
N ARG A 248 19.24 5.11 -9.77
CA ARG A 248 18.70 4.82 -8.45
C ARG A 248 19.50 3.74 -7.78
N VAL A 249 19.76 3.94 -6.51
CA VAL A 249 20.58 3.07 -5.68
C VAL A 249 19.80 2.69 -4.43
N ARG A 250 19.96 1.44 -4.00
CA ARG A 250 19.61 0.98 -2.67
C ARG A 250 20.89 0.66 -1.92
N ALA A 251 21.10 1.36 -0.81
CA ALA A 251 22.15 1.06 0.14
C ALA A 251 21.58 0.25 1.31
N GLN A 252 22.28 -0.81 1.71
CA GLN A 252 22.10 -1.50 2.98
C GLN A 252 23.18 -1.01 3.93
N VAL A 253 22.79 -0.53 5.10
CA VAL A 253 23.65 0.18 6.04
C VAL A 253 23.50 -0.44 7.41
N VAL A 254 24.60 -0.58 8.13
CA VAL A 254 24.58 -0.83 9.57
C VAL A 254 25.08 0.42 10.27
N ALA A 255 24.21 1.04 11.07
CA ALA A 255 24.54 2.18 11.89
C ALA A 255 24.69 1.75 13.36
N ARG A 256 25.46 2.50 14.16
CA ARG A 256 25.58 2.31 15.61
C ARG A 256 25.19 3.59 16.33
N ASP A 257 24.39 3.47 17.37
CA ASP A 257 24.09 4.62 18.23
C ASP A 257 25.15 4.83 19.31
N ALA A 258 24.95 5.80 20.19
CA ALA A 258 25.86 6.10 21.30
C ALA A 258 25.91 4.98 22.35
N GLN A 259 24.92 4.09 22.40
CA GLN A 259 24.84 2.96 23.32
C GLN A 259 25.49 1.70 22.72
N GLY A 260 25.96 1.77 21.47
CA GLY A 260 26.56 0.66 20.75
C GLY A 260 25.54 -0.27 20.08
N THR A 261 24.25 0.05 20.12
CA THR A 261 23.20 -0.74 19.44
C THR A 261 23.42 -0.67 17.94
N GLN A 262 23.33 -1.82 17.28
CA GLN A 262 23.44 -1.91 15.82
C GLN A 262 22.06 -1.82 15.17
N TRP A 263 21.93 -0.92 14.21
CA TRP A 263 20.70 -0.63 13.48
C TRP A 263 20.89 -1.00 12.00
N PRO A 264 20.25 -2.08 11.52
CA PRO A 264 20.21 -2.38 10.09
C PRO A 264 19.21 -1.44 9.40
N LEU A 265 19.71 -0.63 8.47
CA LEU A 265 18.95 0.39 7.74
C LEU A 265 19.04 0.14 6.23
N SER A 266 18.07 0.64 5.48
CA SER A 266 18.13 0.65 4.02
C SER A 266 17.66 1.99 3.48
N TYR A 267 18.44 2.54 2.54
CA TYR A 267 18.15 3.82 1.91
C TYR A 267 18.04 3.62 0.40
N ALA A 268 16.90 4.01 -0.16
CA ALA A 268 16.77 4.22 -1.59
C ALA A 268 17.16 5.67 -1.89
N LEU A 269 18.02 5.88 -2.88
CA LEU A 269 18.57 7.17 -3.26
C LEU A 269 18.46 7.34 -4.77
N ARG A 270 18.10 8.54 -5.21
CA ARG A 270 18.24 8.96 -6.60
C ARG A 270 19.46 9.85 -6.73
N LEU A 271 20.31 9.57 -7.70
CA LEU A 271 21.53 10.34 -7.96
C LEU A 271 21.59 10.78 -9.42
N SER A 272 22.25 11.92 -9.67
CA SER A 272 22.67 12.36 -10.99
C SER A 272 24.16 12.58 -11.04
N ALA A 273 24.79 12.26 -12.16
CA ALA A 273 26.17 12.59 -12.41
C ALA A 273 26.31 13.97 -13.06
N ARG A 274 27.26 14.76 -12.57
CA ARG A 274 27.62 16.08 -13.08
C ARG A 274 29.12 16.28 -12.94
N GLU A 275 29.78 16.64 -14.03
CA GLU A 275 31.24 16.85 -14.09
C GLU A 275 32.00 15.63 -13.53
N GLY A 276 31.52 14.43 -13.85
CA GLY A 276 32.06 13.16 -13.38
C GLY A 276 31.82 12.82 -11.89
N ARG A 277 31.11 13.68 -11.14
CA ARG A 277 30.75 13.43 -9.74
C ARG A 277 29.27 13.05 -9.60
N TRP A 278 28.98 12.15 -8.68
CA TRP A 278 27.60 11.82 -8.32
C TRP A 278 27.07 12.79 -7.27
N GLU A 279 25.85 13.25 -7.46
CA GLU A 279 25.11 14.12 -6.55
C GLU A 279 23.76 13.47 -6.22
N VAL A 280 23.35 13.53 -4.95
CA VAL A 280 22.09 13.00 -4.47
C VAL A 280 20.97 13.99 -4.76
N LEU A 281 19.96 13.50 -5.48
CA LEU A 281 18.75 14.24 -5.83
C LEU A 281 17.64 14.06 -4.79
N ALA A 282 17.51 12.85 -4.21
CA ALA A 282 16.45 12.53 -3.27
C ALA A 282 16.78 11.30 -2.42
N VAL A 283 16.21 11.26 -1.21
CA VAL A 283 15.98 10.03 -0.44
C VAL A 283 14.58 9.53 -0.76
N GLU A 284 14.50 8.30 -1.22
CA GLU A 284 13.31 7.66 -1.79
C GLU A 284 12.71 6.65 -0.80
N SER A 285 11.45 6.25 -1.05
CA SER A 285 10.72 5.27 -0.23
C SER A 285 11.15 3.82 -0.50
N GLY A 286 11.79 3.57 -1.65
CA GLY A 286 12.18 2.24 -2.12
C GLY A 286 11.07 1.48 -2.85
N LEU A 287 9.94 2.14 -3.11
CA LEU A 287 8.79 1.60 -3.87
C LEU A 287 8.68 2.19 -5.28
N GLU A 288 9.62 3.05 -5.69
CA GLU A 288 9.57 3.72 -6.97
C GLU A 288 9.89 2.75 -8.12
N ASP A 289 9.01 2.70 -9.14
CA ASP A 289 9.21 1.88 -10.33
C ASP A 289 10.50 2.24 -11.05
N ALA A 290 11.25 1.25 -11.54
CA ALA A 290 12.52 1.45 -12.25
C ALA A 290 12.46 2.46 -13.42
N GLY A 291 11.26 2.76 -13.95
CA GLY A 291 11.02 3.64 -15.09
C GLY A 291 10.40 5.01 -14.82
N SER A 292 10.16 5.44 -13.56
CA SER A 292 9.58 6.77 -13.31
C SER A 292 10.62 7.90 -13.37
N SER A 293 11.29 8.08 -14.51
CA SER A 293 11.91 9.37 -14.84
C SER A 293 10.79 10.39 -14.99
N GLY A 294 10.81 11.44 -14.16
CA GLY A 294 9.74 12.42 -14.04
C GLY A 294 9.33 13.02 -15.39
N LYS A 295 8.02 13.03 -15.66
CA LYS A 295 7.42 13.99 -16.59
C LYS A 295 7.65 15.38 -16.02
N GLY A 296 8.67 16.08 -16.53
CA GLY A 296 8.77 17.53 -16.41
C GLY A 296 7.61 18.15 -17.16
N GLY A 297 6.86 19.04 -16.49
CA GLY A 297 5.83 19.85 -17.11
C GLY A 297 6.44 20.70 -18.22
N SER A 298 5.75 20.71 -19.36
CA SER A 298 5.96 21.66 -20.46
C SER A 298 5.59 23.08 -20.04
#